data_AF-A0A0N0VLI0-F1
#
_entry.id   AF-A0A0N0VLI0-F1
#
_cell.length_a   1.000
_cell.length_b   1.000
_cell.length_c   1.000
_cell.angle_alpha   90.00
_cell.angle_beta   90.00
_cell.angle_gamma   90.00
#
_symmetry.space_group_name_H-M   'P 1'
#
loop_
_entity.id
_entity.type
_entity.pdbx_description
1 polymer ?
#
loop_
_entity_poly.entity_id
_entity_poly.type
_entity_poly.pdbx_seq_one_letter_code
_entity_poly.pdbx_strand_id
1 'polypeptide(L)'
;MGFPAHPFRDDLDEVYTPPEWTPEHVERLMIEAYMTLLALPRERTGPRGHANAWPEYAATFEDLVAQVDSEQPEKRIIYRPRPTPAEIAQMEIVLAWPIQFLRGYSAEARALCARSLAKAKEMPVKCVARFQCITERQLRNRSHFAARAIANGLIAKNIQIT
;
A
#
# COMPACT_ATOMS: atom_id res chain seq x y z
N MET A 1 14.23 -24.61 2.85
CA MET A 1 13.14 -24.17 1.94
C MET A 1 13.23 -22.65 1.86
N GLY A 2 13.74 -22.11 0.75
CA GLY A 2 13.79 -20.66 0.54
C GLY A 2 12.40 -20.14 0.17
N PHE A 3 11.97 -19.05 0.80
CA PHE A 3 10.76 -18.34 0.39
C PHE A 3 10.98 -17.75 -1.01
N PRO A 4 9.96 -17.72 -1.88
CA PRO A 4 10.10 -17.07 -3.19
C PRO A 4 10.48 -15.61 -2.98
N ALA A 5 11.57 -15.19 -3.63
CA ALA A 5 12.04 -13.82 -3.59
C ALA A 5 10.92 -12.86 -4.00
N HIS A 6 10.76 -11.77 -3.25
CA HIS A 6 9.91 -10.67 -3.67
C HIS A 6 10.42 -10.21 -5.06
N PRO A 7 9.56 -9.94 -6.05
CA PRO A 7 9.97 -9.65 -7.45
C PRO A 7 10.82 -8.38 -7.63
N PHE A 8 11.20 -7.71 -6.54
CA PHE A 8 12.06 -6.53 -6.49
C PHE A 8 13.25 -6.69 -5.52
N ARG A 9 13.51 -7.92 -5.06
CA ARG A 9 14.52 -8.23 -4.04
C ARG A 9 15.62 -9.19 -4.53
N ASP A 10 15.64 -9.56 -5.80
CA ASP A 10 16.71 -10.42 -6.38
C ASP A 10 18.08 -9.69 -6.49
N ASP A 11 18.11 -8.40 -6.16
CA ASP A 11 19.26 -7.49 -6.29
C ASP A 11 19.72 -6.86 -4.95
N LEU A 12 19.24 -7.34 -3.79
CA LEU A 12 19.59 -6.81 -2.46
C LEU A 12 20.48 -7.75 -1.62
N ASP A 13 21.60 -8.21 -2.19
CA ASP A 13 22.67 -8.86 -1.40
C ASP A 13 23.52 -7.86 -0.59
N GLU A 14 23.26 -6.56 -0.67
CA GLU A 14 23.84 -5.54 0.21
C GLU A 14 22.76 -4.50 0.53
N VAL A 15 22.73 -4.05 1.79
CA VAL A 15 21.95 -2.91 2.26
C VAL A 15 22.31 -1.68 1.40
N TYR A 16 21.62 -1.48 0.28
CA TYR A 16 21.89 -0.34 -0.60
C TYR A 16 21.39 0.92 0.11
N THR A 17 22.29 1.50 0.90
CA THR A 17 22.20 2.86 1.41
C THR A 17 22.71 3.75 0.30
N PRO A 18 21.84 4.44 -0.47
CA PRO A 18 22.35 5.41 -1.41
C PRO A 18 23.12 6.47 -0.60
N PRO A 19 24.32 6.89 -1.02
CA PRO A 19 25.08 7.95 -0.35
C PRO A 19 24.28 9.27 -0.29
N GLU A 20 23.28 9.42 -1.17
CA GLU A 20 22.34 10.53 -1.18
C GLU A 20 20.90 10.01 -1.35
N TRP A 21 20.00 10.37 -0.43
CA TRP A 21 18.57 10.10 -0.59
C TRP A 21 18.02 10.91 -1.76
N THR A 22 17.44 10.23 -2.75
CA THR A 22 16.75 10.88 -3.86
C THR A 22 15.22 10.77 -3.70
N PRO A 23 14.44 11.69 -4.29
CA PRO A 23 12.98 11.57 -4.31
C PRO A 23 12.50 10.23 -4.89
N GLU A 24 13.19 9.70 -5.89
CA GLU A 24 12.88 8.43 -6.54
C GLU A 24 13.05 7.24 -5.59
N HIS A 25 14.09 7.26 -4.76
CA HIS A 25 14.28 6.24 -3.71
C HIS A 25 13.14 6.27 -2.70
N VAL A 26 12.71 7.45 -2.26
CA VAL A 26 11.58 7.60 -1.35
C VAL A 26 10.28 7.10 -1.99
N GLU A 27 10.01 7.46 -3.26
CA GLU A 27 8.83 6.97 -3.96
C GLU A 27 8.83 5.44 -4.05
N ARG A 28 9.97 4.83 -4.41
CA ARG A 28 10.13 3.37 -4.52
C ARG A 28 9.86 2.67 -3.19
N LEU A 29 10.49 3.12 -2.11
CA LEU A 29 10.31 2.54 -0.79
C LEU A 29 8.88 2.71 -0.27
N MET A 30 8.25 3.85 -0.52
CA MET A 30 6.84 4.05 -0.18
C MET A 30 5.93 3.05 -0.92
N ILE A 31 6.21 2.77 -2.20
CA ILE A 31 5.45 1.78 -2.96
C ILE A 31 5.66 0.38 -2.37
N GLU A 32 6.91 0.01 -2.09
CA GLU A 32 7.26 -1.29 -1.50
C GLU A 32 6.59 -1.47 -0.13
N ALA A 33 6.64 -0.46 0.74
CA ALA A 33 5.96 -0.47 2.03
C ALA A 33 4.44 -0.70 1.87
N TYR A 34 3.78 -0.05 0.90
CA TYR A 34 2.39 -0.35 0.62
C TYR A 34 2.17 -1.75 0.04
N MET A 35 3.09 -2.30 -0.75
CA MET A 35 3.00 -3.68 -1.22
C MET A 35 3.07 -4.67 -0.05
N THR A 36 3.99 -4.46 0.90
CA THR A 36 4.11 -5.21 2.15
C THR A 36 2.82 -5.10 2.97
N LEU A 37 2.29 -3.89 3.14
CA LEU A 37 1.03 -3.65 3.86
C LEU A 37 -0.16 -4.39 3.21
N LEU A 38 -0.19 -4.46 1.88
CA LEU A 38 -1.24 -5.18 1.15
C LEU A 38 -1.08 -6.71 1.24
N ALA A 39 0.13 -7.20 1.47
CA ALA A 39 0.44 -8.63 1.64
C ALA A 39 0.23 -9.13 3.08
N LEU A 40 0.15 -8.22 4.06
CA LEU A 40 -0.16 -8.59 5.44
C LEU A 40 -1.52 -9.32 5.51
N PRO A 41 -1.65 -10.34 6.39
CA PRO A 41 -2.92 -10.98 6.65
C PRO A 41 -3.95 -9.94 7.09
N ARG A 42 -4.91 -9.64 6.21
CA ARG A 42 -6.12 -8.94 6.61
C ARG A 42 -7.01 -9.96 7.29
N GLU A 43 -6.67 -10.33 8.52
CA GLU A 43 -7.70 -10.86 9.39
C GLU A 43 -8.82 -9.81 9.38
N ARG A 44 -10.03 -10.25 9.02
CA ARG A 44 -11.24 -9.45 9.21
C ARG A 44 -11.44 -9.34 10.72
N THR A 45 -10.58 -8.59 11.40
CA THR A 45 -10.62 -8.33 12.84
C THR A 45 -11.56 -7.16 13.09
N GLY A 46 -12.76 -7.28 12.52
CA GLY A 46 -13.94 -6.54 12.91
C GLY A 46 -15.06 -7.58 12.99
N PRO A 47 -15.99 -7.47 13.96
CA PRO A 47 -17.15 -8.36 13.96
C PRO A 47 -17.78 -8.32 12.57
N ARG A 48 -18.10 -9.49 12.00
CA ARG A 48 -18.83 -9.61 10.74
C ARG A 48 -20.28 -9.16 10.98
N GLY A 49 -20.48 -7.87 11.24
CA GLY A 49 -21.74 -7.32 11.71
C GLY A 49 -22.17 -7.89 13.07
N HIS A 50 -23.23 -7.30 13.62
CA HIS A 50 -24.09 -8.05 14.51
C HIS A 50 -24.71 -9.13 13.63
N ALA A 51 -24.32 -10.40 13.79
CA ALA A 51 -25.14 -11.46 13.24
C ALA A 51 -26.54 -11.28 13.85
N ASN A 52 -27.56 -11.17 13.00
CA ASN A 52 -28.93 -11.15 13.46
C ASN A 52 -29.10 -12.40 14.34
N ALA A 53 -29.43 -12.23 15.62
CA ALA A 53 -29.80 -13.34 16.51
C ALA A 53 -31.15 -13.97 16.11
N TRP A 54 -31.78 -13.43 15.06
CA TRP A 54 -32.96 -13.98 14.43
C TRP A 54 -32.58 -15.19 13.57
N PRO A 55 -33.35 -16.29 13.62
CA PRO A 55 -33.13 -17.44 12.76
C PRO A 55 -33.08 -17.00 11.30
N GLU A 56 -32.09 -17.51 10.57
CA GLU A 56 -31.96 -17.32 9.13
C GLU A 56 -33.24 -17.85 8.48
N TYR A 57 -33.95 -17.03 7.71
CA TYR A 57 -35.07 -17.51 6.90
C TYR A 57 -34.55 -18.68 6.05
N ALA A 58 -35.19 -19.84 6.14
CA ALA A 58 -34.82 -21.00 5.33
C ALA A 58 -35.07 -20.66 3.87
N ALA A 59 -34.00 -20.35 3.12
CA ALA A 59 -34.08 -20.14 1.69
C ALA A 59 -34.61 -21.42 1.04
N THR A 60 -35.71 -21.30 0.29
CA THR A 60 -36.20 -22.39 -0.56
C THR A 60 -35.24 -22.60 -1.72
N PHE A 61 -35.23 -23.81 -2.29
CA PHE A 61 -34.36 -24.17 -3.41
C PHE A 61 -34.41 -23.15 -4.57
N GLU A 62 -35.58 -22.56 -4.82
CA GLU A 62 -35.79 -21.53 -5.84
C GLU A 62 -35.00 -20.23 -5.60
N ASP A 63 -34.83 -19.80 -4.34
CA ASP A 63 -34.05 -18.60 -3.99
C ASP A 63 -32.53 -18.80 -4.21
N LEU A 64 -32.05 -20.03 -3.99
CA LEU A 64 -30.64 -20.37 -4.18
C LEU A 64 -30.28 -20.41 -5.67
N VAL A 65 -31.18 -20.89 -6.53
CA VAL A 65 -30.97 -20.91 -7.99
C VAL A 65 -30.87 -19.49 -8.56
N ALA A 66 -31.66 -18.55 -8.06
CA ALA A 66 -31.61 -17.14 -8.48
C ALA A 66 -30.32 -16.41 -8.04
N GLN A 67 -29.65 -16.88 -6.98
CA GLN A 67 -28.37 -16.30 -6.52
C GLN A 67 -27.17 -16.79 -7.33
N VAL A 68 -27.21 -18.01 -7.87
CA VAL A 68 -26.10 -18.59 -8.66
C VAL A 68 -25.89 -17.83 -9.98
N ASP A 69 -26.95 -17.34 -10.62
CA ASP A 69 -26.85 -16.54 -11.86
C ASP A 69 -26.17 -15.16 -11.68
N SER A 70 -25.96 -14.73 -10.43
CA SER A 70 -25.23 -13.50 -10.09
C SER A 70 -23.75 -13.73 -9.76
N GLU A 71 -23.19 -14.84 -10.28
CA GLU A 71 -21.81 -15.30 -10.14
C GLU A 71 -20.80 -14.14 -10.10
N GLN A 72 -20.26 -13.94 -8.90
CA GLN A 72 -19.23 -12.97 -8.63
C GLN A 72 -17.98 -13.35 -9.43
N PRO A 73 -17.28 -12.38 -10.05
CA PRO A 73 -16.07 -12.68 -10.79
C PRO A 73 -15.07 -13.36 -9.85
N GLU A 74 -14.59 -14.53 -10.26
CA GLU A 74 -13.54 -15.31 -9.58
C GLU A 74 -12.39 -14.36 -9.24
N LYS A 75 -12.30 -13.98 -7.95
CA LYS A 75 -11.20 -13.15 -7.49
C LYS A 75 -9.97 -14.04 -7.55
N ARG A 76 -9.14 -13.82 -8.58
CA ARG A 76 -7.81 -14.40 -8.72
C ARG A 76 -7.06 -14.20 -7.40
N ILE A 77 -7.00 -15.23 -6.57
CA ILE A 77 -6.23 -15.22 -5.32
C ILE A 77 -4.77 -15.28 -5.75
N ILE A 78 -4.16 -14.12 -5.96
CA ILE A 78 -2.72 -14.02 -6.16
C ILE A 78 -2.11 -14.32 -4.78
N TYR A 79 -1.62 -15.55 -4.59
CA TYR A 79 -0.93 -15.96 -3.38
C TYR A 79 0.40 -15.20 -3.32
N ARG A 80 0.41 -14.04 -2.65
CA ARG A 80 1.66 -13.35 -2.31
C ARG A 80 2.27 -14.03 -1.08
N PRO A 81 3.58 -14.33 -1.07
CA PRO A 81 4.24 -14.84 0.13
C PRO A 81 4.02 -13.86 1.28
N ARG A 82 3.88 -14.38 2.51
CA ARG A 82 3.77 -13.53 3.69
C ARG A 82 5.07 -12.74 3.83
N PRO A 83 5.00 -11.42 4.12
CA PRO A 83 6.19 -10.62 4.31
C PRO A 83 6.95 -11.08 5.55
N THR A 84 8.27 -10.96 5.50
CA THR A 84 9.18 -11.28 6.60
C THR A 84 9.12 -10.20 7.70
N PRO A 85 9.53 -10.51 8.95
CA PRO A 85 9.55 -9.51 10.03
C PRO A 85 10.39 -8.27 9.71
N ALA A 86 11.52 -8.43 9.00
CA ALA A 86 12.36 -7.31 8.57
C ALA A 86 11.62 -6.37 7.60
N GLU A 87 10.88 -6.95 6.65
CA GLU A 87 10.06 -6.19 5.70
C GLU A 87 8.94 -5.41 6.39
N ILE A 88 8.36 -5.99 7.45
CA ILE A 88 7.32 -5.34 8.25
C ILE A 88 7.92 -4.17 9.03
N ALA A 89 9.06 -4.35 9.69
CA ALA A 89 9.74 -3.29 10.41
C ALA A 89 10.14 -2.12 9.48
N GLN A 90 10.68 -2.45 8.31
CA GLN A 90 11.01 -1.46 7.29
C GLN A 90 9.76 -0.70 6.79
N MET A 91 8.68 -1.43 6.50
CA MET A 91 7.40 -0.85 6.12
C MET A 91 6.91 0.15 7.17
N GLU A 92 6.95 -0.21 8.46
CA GLU A 92 6.51 0.67 9.55
C GLU A 92 7.32 1.96 9.61
N ILE A 93 8.64 1.88 9.46
CA ILE A 93 9.53 3.05 9.41
C ILE A 93 9.16 3.96 8.24
N VAL A 94 9.03 3.40 7.04
CA VAL A 94 8.76 4.15 5.81
C VAL A 94 7.37 4.80 5.86
N LEU A 95 6.34 4.08 6.33
CA LEU A 95 4.99 4.61 6.45
C LEU A 95 4.87 5.74 7.48
N ALA A 96 5.82 5.85 8.42
CA ALA A 96 5.87 6.95 9.37
C ALA A 96 6.41 8.27 8.76
N TRP A 97 7.18 8.21 7.67
CA TRP A 97 7.84 9.39 7.08
C TRP A 97 6.90 10.54 6.72
N PRO A 98 5.72 10.35 6.12
CA PRO A 98 4.82 11.46 5.80
C PRO A 98 4.44 12.27 7.06
N ILE A 99 4.21 11.62 8.19
CA ILE A 99 3.87 12.30 9.45
C ILE A 99 5.10 12.98 10.06
N GLN A 100 6.29 12.39 9.90
CA GLN A 100 7.52 12.91 10.49
C GLN A 100 8.07 14.12 9.74
N PHE A 101 8.06 14.10 8.40
CA PHE A 101 8.75 15.09 7.57
C PHE A 101 7.82 16.07 6.86
N LEU A 102 6.53 15.75 6.70
CA LEU A 102 5.56 16.58 5.98
C LEU A 102 4.57 17.27 6.92
N ARG A 103 4.98 17.57 8.16
CA ARG A 103 4.16 18.37 9.09
C ARG A 103 3.85 19.73 8.46
N GLY A 104 2.57 20.03 8.27
CA GLY A 104 2.09 21.23 7.58
C GLY A 104 1.77 21.04 6.09
N TYR A 105 2.25 19.97 5.45
CA TYR A 105 2.02 19.65 4.03
C TYR A 105 1.05 18.48 3.86
N SER A 106 -0.15 18.59 4.42
CA SER A 106 -1.12 17.49 4.48
C SER A 106 -1.66 17.08 3.10
N ALA A 107 -1.71 17.99 2.14
CA ALA A 107 -2.18 17.71 0.78
C ALA A 107 -1.14 16.91 -0.01
N GLU A 108 0.13 17.24 0.16
CA GLU A 108 1.28 16.61 -0.48
C GLU A 108 1.55 15.23 0.12
N ALA A 109 1.46 15.11 1.46
CA ALA A 109 1.51 13.82 2.14
C ALA A 109 0.40 12.87 1.64
N ARG A 110 -0.83 13.36 1.52
CA ARG A 110 -1.97 12.58 0.99
C ARG A 110 -1.76 12.20 -0.48
N ALA A 111 -1.21 13.10 -1.29
CA ALA A 111 -0.89 12.84 -2.69
C ALA A 111 0.17 11.74 -2.84
N LEU A 112 1.25 11.79 -2.04
CA LEU A 112 2.28 10.75 -2.01
C LEU A 112 1.70 9.40 -1.61
N CYS A 113 1.04 9.33 -0.44
CA CYS A 113 0.45 8.08 0.05
C CYS A 113 -0.52 7.45 -0.95
N ALA A 114 -1.41 8.26 -1.53
CA ALA A 114 -2.42 7.75 -2.46
C ALA A 114 -1.80 7.29 -3.79
N ARG A 115 -0.80 8.01 -4.32
CA ARG A 115 -0.09 7.59 -5.54
C ARG A 115 0.71 6.30 -5.30
N SER A 116 1.41 6.20 -4.17
CA SER A 116 2.18 4.99 -3.82
C SER A 116 1.26 3.78 -3.63
N LEU A 117 0.13 3.95 -2.94
CA LEU A 117 -0.89 2.90 -2.80
C LEU A 117 -1.51 2.51 -4.15
N ALA A 118 -1.77 3.48 -5.04
CA ALA A 118 -2.28 3.20 -6.39
C ALA A 118 -1.30 2.32 -7.18
N LYS A 119 -0.02 2.68 -7.17
CA LYS A 119 1.05 1.90 -7.81
C LYS A 119 1.18 0.51 -7.19
N ALA A 120 1.14 0.39 -5.86
CA ALA A 120 1.22 -0.90 -5.17
C ALA A 120 0.04 -1.84 -5.48
N LYS A 121 -1.13 -1.27 -5.77
CA LYS A 121 -2.33 -1.99 -6.24
C LYS A 121 -2.41 -2.17 -7.75
N GLU A 122 -1.40 -1.71 -8.50
CA GLU A 122 -1.40 -1.70 -9.97
C GLU A 122 -2.62 -0.97 -10.57
N MET A 123 -3.14 0.02 -9.84
CA MET A 123 -4.26 0.85 -10.27
C MET A 123 -3.80 2.04 -11.12
N PRO A 124 -4.57 2.46 -12.13
CA PRO A 124 -4.21 3.62 -12.94
C PRO A 124 -4.30 4.90 -12.09
N VAL A 125 -3.23 5.69 -12.11
CA VAL A 125 -3.06 6.92 -11.31
C VAL A 125 -4.21 7.92 -11.52
N LYS A 126 -4.80 7.93 -12.73
CA LYS A 126 -5.97 8.74 -13.10
C LYS A 126 -7.17 8.54 -12.16
N CYS A 127 -7.42 7.32 -11.71
CA CYS A 127 -8.56 7.01 -10.85
C CYS A 127 -8.38 7.66 -9.47
N VAL A 128 -7.16 7.65 -8.95
CA VAL A 128 -6.84 8.28 -7.66
C VAL A 128 -6.84 9.80 -7.76
N ALA A 129 -6.31 10.36 -8.86
CA ALA A 129 -6.37 11.80 -9.12
C ALA A 129 -7.83 12.29 -9.17
N ARG A 130 -8.71 11.56 -9.88
CA ARG A 130 -10.14 11.84 -9.94
C ARG A 130 -10.81 11.78 -8.56
N PHE A 131 -10.51 10.75 -7.76
CA PHE A 131 -11.05 10.62 -6.40
C PHE A 131 -10.62 11.78 -5.48
N GLN A 132 -9.43 12.34 -5.70
CA GLN A 132 -8.93 13.49 -4.97
C GLN A 132 -9.33 14.84 -5.58
N CYS A 133 -10.17 14.86 -6.62
CA CYS A 133 -10.58 16.06 -7.34
C CYS A 133 -9.40 16.92 -7.83
N ILE A 134 -8.31 16.28 -8.26
CA ILE A 134 -7.12 16.96 -8.81
C ILE A 134 -6.72 16.35 -10.14
N THR A 135 -5.92 17.09 -10.91
CA THR A 135 -5.34 16.58 -12.16
C THR A 135 -4.20 15.60 -11.89
N GLU A 136 -3.94 14.68 -12.82
CA GLU A 136 -2.79 13.75 -12.73
C GLU A 136 -1.46 14.49 -12.59
N ARG A 137 -1.31 15.61 -13.30
CA ARG A 137 -0.13 16.48 -13.20
C ARG A 137 0.04 17.04 -11.79
N GLN A 138 -1.04 17.52 -11.17
CA GLN A 138 -1.01 18.03 -9.79
C GLN A 138 -0.67 16.91 -8.79
N LEU A 139 -1.26 15.72 -8.95
CA LEU A 139 -0.95 14.56 -8.10
C LEU A 139 0.53 14.19 -8.21
N ARG A 140 1.08 14.13 -9.44
CA ARG A 140 2.50 13.87 -9.69
C ARG A 140 3.40 14.94 -9.06
N ASN A 141 3.10 16.22 -9.26
CA ASN A 141 3.92 17.30 -8.73
C ASN A 141 3.90 17.33 -7.19
N ARG A 142 2.73 17.15 -6.57
CA ARG A 142 2.58 17.11 -5.11
C ARG A 142 3.30 15.91 -4.49
N SER A 143 3.16 14.73 -5.08
CA SER A 143 3.84 13.53 -4.61
C SER A 143 5.36 13.64 -4.77
N HIS A 144 5.85 14.16 -5.89
CA HIS A 144 7.27 14.39 -6.10
C HIS A 144 7.84 15.44 -5.12
N PHE A 145 7.10 16.53 -4.86
CA PHE A 145 7.46 17.51 -3.84
C PHE A 145 7.56 16.87 -2.45
N ALA A 146 6.55 16.08 -2.06
CA ALA A 146 6.56 15.33 -0.80
C ALA A 146 7.76 14.38 -0.70
N ALA A 147 8.05 13.61 -1.75
CA ALA A 147 9.19 12.70 -1.79
C ALA A 147 10.52 13.44 -1.64
N ARG A 148 10.67 14.60 -2.30
CA ARG A 148 11.84 15.46 -2.17
C ARG A 148 11.99 16.04 -0.76
N ALA A 149 10.90 16.50 -0.14
CA ALA A 149 10.93 17.02 1.21
C ALA A 149 11.32 15.93 2.23
N ILE A 150 10.82 14.71 2.07
CA ILE A 150 11.24 13.56 2.87
C ILE A 150 12.72 13.24 2.64
N ALA A 151 13.18 13.17 1.39
CA ALA A 151 14.59 12.89 1.08
C ALA A 151 15.54 13.91 1.74
N ASN A 152 15.22 15.20 1.65
CA ASN A 152 15.97 16.25 2.34
C ASN A 152 15.95 16.07 3.87
N GLY A 153 14.80 15.69 4.43
CA GLY A 153 14.66 15.41 5.86
C GLY A 153 15.45 14.19 6.33
N LEU A 154 15.56 13.15 5.50
CA LEU A 154 16.37 11.97 5.77
C LEU A 154 17.87 12.29 5.73
N ILE A 155 18.31 13.07 4.75
CA ILE A 155 19.69 13.58 4.66
C ILE A 155 20.03 14.39 5.92
N ALA A 156 19.14 15.29 6.34
CA ALA A 156 19.36 16.13 7.51
C ALA A 156 19.46 15.33 8.83
N LYS A 157 18.81 14.17 8.91
CA LYS A 157 18.79 13.31 10.12
C LYS A 157 19.78 12.14 10.05
N ASN A 158 20.50 11.96 8.95
CA ASN A 158 21.40 10.83 8.70
C ASN A 158 20.77 9.46 9.00
N ILE A 159 19.51 9.26 8.59
CA ILE A 159 18.77 8.02 8.89
C ILE A 159 19.19 6.92 7.92
N GLN A 160 19.58 5.78 8.48
CA GLN A 160 19.82 4.53 7.76
C GLN A 160 18.63 3.59 7.98
N ILE A 161 18.22 2.90 6.92
CA ILE A 161 17.21 1.83 7.01
C ILE A 161 17.99 0.53 7.05
N THR A 162 17.89 -0.20 8.16
CA THR A 162 18.56 -1.48 8.42
C THR A 162 17.56 -2.62 8.30
#